data_AF-A0A3C0KS45-F1
#
_entry.id   AF-A0A3C0KS45-F1
#
_cell.length_a   1.000
_cell.length_b   1.000
_cell.length_c   1.000
_cell.angle_alpha   90.00
_cell.angle_beta   90.00
_cell.angle_gamma   90.00
#
_symmetry.space_group_name_H-M   'P 1'
#
loop_
_entity.id
_entity.type
_entity.pdbx_description
1 polymer ?
#
loop_
_entity_poly.entity_id
_entity_poly.type
_entity_poly.pdbx_seq_one_letter_code
_entity_poly.pdbx_strand_id
1 'polypeptide(L)'
;MGKELSFHRDLFFQLLLKRIDFWIDEEEKARFKEQNAIRIDLLDEDEYKLDEDDYFDVRSDIIKAVFAANNDFTKYLKDNFQAELSYRKNDLFPRKWMLDDRQIKNAIDRCSRFLPIMNALHNRNRDSRGEELKAMKAEADKIIGKRKVDTLKKDAVYISYFVGNAQFYADLKVRTDIPINTIKKYIQAFVKIDIIKKIHDSGSKGTLYADGWFQQLPDNKLRKFPFLIQTTEIMKGLRRLPALINSNN
;
A
#
# COMPACT_ATOMS: atom_id res chain seq x y z
N MET A 1 7.41 -12.32 48.14
CA MET A 1 7.40 -11.52 46.89
C MET A 1 8.56 -11.82 45.93
N GLY A 2 9.71 -12.36 46.37
CA GLY A 2 10.84 -12.68 45.45
C GLY A 2 10.61 -13.79 44.42
N LYS A 3 9.72 -14.76 44.68
CA LYS A 3 9.46 -15.90 43.76
C LYS A 3 8.56 -15.57 42.57
N GLU A 4 7.69 -14.56 42.66
CA GLU A 4 6.86 -14.13 41.52
C GLU A 4 7.64 -13.30 40.50
N LEU A 5 8.68 -12.58 40.94
CA LEU A 5 9.52 -11.73 40.10
C LEU A 5 10.53 -12.51 39.25
N SER A 6 11.09 -13.62 39.76
CA SER A 6 11.99 -14.48 38.95
C SER A 6 11.22 -15.15 37.80
N PHE A 7 9.96 -15.54 38.04
CA PHE A 7 9.11 -16.20 37.04
C PHE A 7 8.78 -15.29 35.85
N HIS A 8 8.47 -14.01 36.09
CA HIS A 8 8.18 -13.06 35.01
C HIS A 8 9.42 -12.65 34.20
N ARG A 9 10.60 -12.61 34.84
CA ARG A 9 11.89 -12.33 34.21
C ARG A 9 12.31 -13.47 33.27
N ASP A 10 12.25 -14.71 33.74
CA ASP A 10 12.63 -15.88 32.95
C ASP A 10 11.66 -16.11 31.78
N LEU A 11 10.35 -15.90 31.99
CA LEU A 11 9.36 -16.00 30.92
C LEU A 11 9.57 -14.94 29.84
N PHE A 12 9.92 -13.70 30.22
CA PHE A 12 10.22 -12.62 29.28
C PHE A 12 11.48 -12.89 28.45
N PHE A 13 12.57 -13.35 29.06
CA PHE A 13 13.79 -13.72 28.35
C PHE A 13 13.60 -14.94 27.46
N GLN A 14 12.86 -15.96 27.90
CA GLN A 14 12.51 -17.10 27.06
C GLN A 14 11.65 -16.70 25.86
N LEU A 15 10.72 -15.75 26.02
CA LEU A 15 9.90 -15.23 24.91
C LEU A 15 10.71 -14.36 23.95
N LEU A 16 11.66 -13.57 24.44
CA LEU A 16 12.57 -12.75 23.64
C LEU A 16 13.54 -13.64 22.83
N LEU A 17 14.17 -14.62 23.49
CA LEU A 17 15.08 -15.58 22.86
C LEU A 17 14.36 -16.48 21.85
N LYS A 18 13.14 -16.97 22.15
CA LYS A 18 12.31 -17.72 21.19
C LYS A 18 11.94 -16.90 19.95
N ARG A 19 11.85 -15.57 20.06
CA ARG A 19 11.54 -14.67 18.94
C ARG A 19 12.78 -14.36 18.10
N ILE A 20 13.93 -14.30 18.75
CA ILE A 20 15.25 -14.11 18.13
C ILE A 20 15.72 -15.39 17.42
N ASP A 21 15.42 -16.57 17.96
CA ASP A 21 15.80 -17.88 17.41
C ASP A 21 15.32 -18.13 15.97
N PHE A 22 14.30 -17.41 15.52
CA PHE A 22 13.71 -17.54 14.20
C PHE A 22 14.38 -16.67 13.12
N TRP A 23 15.18 -15.66 13.50
CA TRP A 23 15.58 -14.58 12.60
C TRP A 23 17.08 -14.29 12.51
N ILE A 24 17.90 -14.94 13.34
CA ILE A 24 19.31 -14.61 13.52
C ILE A 24 20.14 -15.89 13.38
N ASP A 25 21.29 -15.85 12.69
CA ASP A 25 22.18 -17.00 12.58
C ASP A 25 22.92 -17.29 13.91
N GLU A 26 23.53 -18.47 14.01
CA GLU A 26 24.15 -18.93 15.25
C GLU A 26 25.33 -18.06 15.72
N GLU A 27 25.98 -17.31 14.82
CA GLU A 27 27.13 -16.46 15.13
C GLU A 27 26.68 -15.13 15.75
N GLU A 28 25.62 -14.52 15.22
CA GLU A 28 25.00 -13.33 15.81
C GLU A 28 24.29 -13.65 17.14
N LYS A 29 23.72 -14.86 17.28
CA LYS A 29 23.20 -15.36 18.58
C LYS A 29 24.30 -15.46 19.63
N ALA A 30 25.49 -15.95 19.27
CA ALA A 30 26.62 -16.07 20.18
C ALA A 30 27.09 -14.70 20.67
N ARG A 31 27.22 -13.72 19.75
CA ARG A 31 27.58 -12.34 20.10
C ARG A 31 26.56 -11.66 21.01
N PHE A 32 25.27 -11.85 20.75
CA PHE A 32 24.21 -11.30 21.58
C PHE A 32 24.20 -11.92 22.99
N LYS A 33 24.43 -13.24 23.10
CA LYS A 33 24.56 -13.92 24.39
C LYS A 33 25.79 -13.43 25.15
N GLU A 34 26.94 -13.26 24.49
CA GLU A 34 28.18 -12.81 25.12
C GLU A 34 28.07 -11.37 25.64
N GLN A 35 27.53 -10.45 24.84
CA GLN A 35 27.32 -9.05 25.25
C GLN A 35 26.33 -8.90 26.42
N ASN A 36 25.34 -9.79 26.52
CA ASN A 36 24.35 -9.74 27.59
C ASN A 36 24.71 -10.60 28.81
N ALA A 37 25.53 -11.66 28.65
CA ALA A 37 26.04 -12.48 29.76
C ALA A 37 26.96 -11.66 30.67
N ILE A 38 27.80 -10.79 30.10
CA ILE A 38 28.66 -9.84 30.84
C ILE A 38 27.83 -8.90 31.74
N ARG A 39 26.54 -8.69 31.42
CA ARG A 39 25.64 -7.82 32.17
C ARG A 39 24.81 -8.57 33.23
N ILE A 40 24.83 -9.91 33.20
CA ILE A 40 24.07 -10.79 34.10
C ILE A 40 24.93 -11.26 35.28
N ASP A 41 26.25 -11.39 35.12
CA ASP A 41 27.18 -11.78 36.21
C ASP A 41 27.30 -10.74 37.36
N LEU A 42 26.67 -9.57 37.24
CA LEU A 42 26.62 -8.56 38.31
C LEU A 42 25.49 -8.79 39.33
N LEU A 43 24.71 -9.87 39.22
CA LEU A 43 23.53 -10.12 40.05
C LEU A 43 23.55 -11.54 40.65
N ASP A 44 24.70 -11.96 41.16
CA ASP A 44 24.79 -13.13 42.03
C ASP A 44 23.91 -12.92 43.28
N GLU A 45 23.13 -13.97 43.57
CA GLU A 45 21.94 -14.00 44.44
C GLU A 45 22.22 -13.86 45.95
N ASP A 46 23.24 -13.12 46.36
CA ASP A 46 23.48 -12.84 47.78
C ASP A 46 22.69 -11.59 48.21
N GLU A 47 21.42 -11.80 48.51
CA GLU A 47 20.53 -10.99 49.37
C GLU A 47 20.76 -9.46 49.40
N TYR A 48 20.99 -8.84 48.24
CA TYR A 48 21.00 -7.39 48.13
C TYR A 48 19.56 -6.88 48.25
N LYS A 49 19.21 -6.38 49.43
CA LYS A 49 18.07 -5.48 49.61
C LYS A 49 18.43 -4.14 48.96
N LEU A 50 18.37 -4.10 47.63
CA LEU A 50 18.33 -2.84 46.90
C LEU A 50 17.18 -2.02 47.50
N ASP A 51 17.47 -0.78 47.88
CA ASP A 51 16.39 0.11 48.29
C ASP A 51 15.47 0.40 47.09
N GLU A 52 14.30 0.99 47.33
CA GLU A 52 13.34 1.24 46.25
C GLU A 52 13.91 2.13 45.14
N ASP A 53 14.88 2.99 45.45
CA ASP A 53 15.52 3.91 44.51
C ASP A 53 16.54 3.16 43.64
N ASP A 54 17.38 2.31 44.22
CA ASP A 54 18.30 1.42 43.49
C ASP A 54 17.54 0.45 42.57
N TYR A 55 16.41 -0.08 43.04
CA TYR A 55 15.54 -0.93 42.22
C TYR A 55 14.93 -0.16 41.05
N PHE A 56 14.50 1.08 41.28
CA PHE A 56 13.96 1.95 40.24
C PHE A 56 15.01 2.26 39.18
N ASP A 57 16.25 2.55 39.59
CA ASP A 57 17.35 2.87 38.68
C ASP A 57 17.75 1.68 37.80
N VAL A 58 17.91 0.49 38.39
CA VAL A 58 18.19 -0.73 37.62
C VAL A 58 17.08 -1.02 36.61
N ARG A 59 15.81 -0.90 37.03
CA ARG A 59 14.66 -1.10 36.15
C ARG A 59 14.60 -0.04 35.03
N SER A 60 14.89 1.21 35.37
CA SER A 60 14.94 2.33 34.42
C SER A 60 15.98 2.07 33.33
N ASP A 61 17.17 1.60 33.71
CA ASP A 61 18.24 1.31 32.78
C ASP A 61 17.98 0.10 31.89
N ILE A 62 17.31 -0.93 32.43
CA ILE A 62 16.82 -2.06 31.63
C ILE A 62 15.80 -1.59 30.59
N ILE A 63 14.81 -0.77 31.00
CA ILE A 63 13.78 -0.25 30.07
C ILE A 63 14.42 0.61 28.98
N LYS A 64 15.37 1.50 29.33
CA LYS A 64 16.11 2.31 28.36
C LYS A 64 16.89 1.44 27.37
N ALA A 65 17.59 0.41 27.86
CA ALA A 65 18.35 -0.50 27.01
C ALA A 65 17.45 -1.26 26.02
N VAL A 66 16.31 -1.76 26.48
CA VAL A 66 15.31 -2.44 25.62
C VAL A 66 14.72 -1.47 24.60
N PHE A 67 14.42 -0.24 25.01
CA PHE A 67 13.90 0.78 24.11
C PHE A 67 14.92 1.15 23.02
N ALA A 68 16.19 1.33 23.39
CA ALA A 68 17.28 1.58 22.45
C ALA A 68 17.43 0.41 21.45
N ALA A 69 17.50 -0.82 21.94
CA ALA A 69 17.60 -2.01 21.09
C ALA A 69 16.42 -2.16 20.12
N ASN A 70 15.19 -1.85 20.55
CA ASN A 70 14.01 -1.84 19.68
C ASN A 70 14.08 -0.77 18.59
N ASN A 71 14.60 0.42 18.92
CA ASN A 71 14.78 1.48 17.94
C ASN A 71 15.84 1.09 16.89
N ASP A 72 16.95 0.51 17.33
CA ASP A 72 18.01 0.03 16.44
C ASP A 72 17.50 -1.10 15.56
N PHE A 73 16.75 -2.06 16.10
CA PHE A 73 16.13 -3.12 15.32
C PHE A 73 15.09 -2.59 14.32
N THR A 74 14.26 -1.63 14.74
CA THR A 74 13.30 -0.97 13.85
C THR A 74 14.01 -0.23 12.72
N LYS A 75 15.12 0.43 13.02
CA LYS A 75 15.97 1.09 12.03
C LYS A 75 16.59 0.07 11.08
N TYR A 76 17.16 -1.01 11.59
CA TYR A 76 17.68 -2.13 10.80
C TYR A 76 16.63 -2.69 9.84
N LEU A 77 15.40 -2.95 10.32
CA LEU A 77 14.30 -3.41 9.48
C LEU A 77 13.93 -2.40 8.39
N LYS A 78 13.90 -1.11 8.71
CA LYS A 78 13.66 -0.05 7.72
C LYS A 78 14.79 0.10 6.72
N ASP A 79 16.04 -0.09 7.13
CA ASP A 79 17.19 0.12 6.24
C ASP A 79 17.40 -1.09 5.31
N ASN A 80 17.15 -2.31 5.79
CA ASN A 80 17.45 -3.55 5.07
C ASN A 80 16.23 -4.21 4.43
N PHE A 81 15.03 -3.99 4.98
CA PHE A 81 13.79 -4.63 4.53
C PHE A 81 12.70 -3.62 4.19
N GLN A 82 13.10 -2.40 3.81
CA GLN A 82 12.14 -1.34 3.45
C GLN A 82 11.18 -1.80 2.35
N ALA A 83 11.67 -2.56 1.38
CA ALA A 83 10.90 -3.04 0.24
C ALA A 83 9.80 -4.02 0.69
N GLU A 84 10.09 -4.89 1.66
CA GLU A 84 9.19 -5.87 2.26
C GLU A 84 8.22 -5.23 3.26
N LEU A 85 8.70 -4.28 4.07
CA LEU A 85 7.86 -3.48 4.96
C LEU A 85 6.89 -2.58 4.18
N SER A 86 7.31 -2.11 3.01
CA SER A 86 6.46 -1.36 2.08
C SER A 86 5.70 -2.27 1.10
N TYR A 87 5.97 -3.58 1.11
CA TYR A 87 5.32 -4.55 0.24
C TYR A 87 3.84 -4.65 0.59
N ARG A 88 3.05 -3.93 -0.19
CA ARG A 88 1.65 -4.20 -0.40
C ARG A 88 1.57 -4.83 -1.76
N LYS A 89 0.73 -5.85 -1.94
CA LYS A 89 0.43 -6.41 -3.26
C LYS A 89 0.06 -5.22 -4.17
N ASN A 90 1.00 -4.82 -5.03
CA ASN A 90 0.90 -3.59 -5.81
C ASN A 90 -0.26 -3.71 -6.80
N ASP A 91 -0.60 -4.94 -7.18
CA ASP A 91 -1.66 -5.20 -8.12
C ASP A 91 -2.99 -5.52 -7.41
N LEU A 92 -3.97 -4.64 -7.61
CA LEU A 92 -5.35 -4.84 -7.19
C LEU A 92 -6.09 -5.80 -8.13
N PHE A 93 -5.67 -5.86 -9.39
CA PHE A 93 -6.27 -6.67 -10.45
C PHE A 93 -5.32 -7.81 -10.87
N PRO A 94 -5.87 -8.98 -11.25
CA PRO A 94 -7.29 -9.28 -11.40
C PRO A 94 -7.99 -9.49 -10.04
N ARG A 95 -9.29 -9.22 -9.98
CA ARG A 95 -10.13 -9.57 -8.83
C ARG A 95 -10.64 -11.01 -8.99
N LYS A 96 -10.95 -11.68 -7.88
CA LYS A 96 -11.44 -13.06 -7.87
C LYS A 96 -12.62 -13.28 -8.84
N TRP A 97 -13.63 -12.41 -8.81
CA TRP A 97 -14.78 -12.50 -9.71
C TRP A 97 -14.45 -12.40 -11.21
N MET A 98 -13.32 -11.78 -11.58
CA MET A 98 -12.84 -11.73 -12.98
C MET A 98 -12.25 -13.06 -13.42
N LEU A 99 -11.68 -13.82 -12.47
CA LEU A 99 -11.07 -15.13 -12.70
C LEU A 99 -12.14 -16.24 -12.69
N ASP A 100 -13.16 -16.10 -11.85
CA ASP A 100 -14.25 -17.06 -11.71
C ASP A 100 -15.18 -17.06 -12.95
N ASP A 101 -15.34 -15.92 -13.63
CA ASP A 101 -16.10 -15.83 -14.88
C ASP A 101 -15.23 -16.21 -16.09
N ARG A 102 -15.50 -17.39 -16.67
CA ARG A 102 -14.73 -17.94 -17.81
C ARG A 102 -14.69 -17.00 -19.01
N GLN A 103 -15.77 -16.27 -19.31
CA GLN A 103 -15.79 -15.38 -20.48
C GLN A 103 -14.93 -14.14 -20.24
N ILE A 104 -14.99 -13.57 -19.03
CA ILE A 104 -14.17 -12.43 -18.63
C ILE A 104 -12.70 -12.82 -18.58
N LYS A 105 -12.36 -13.94 -17.95
CA LYS A 105 -10.99 -14.47 -17.93
C LYS A 105 -10.44 -14.62 -19.34
N ASN A 106 -11.16 -15.29 -20.24
CA ASN A 106 -10.76 -15.46 -21.63
C ASN A 106 -10.62 -14.12 -22.40
N ALA A 107 -11.39 -13.10 -22.03
CA ALA A 107 -11.28 -11.77 -22.62
C ALA A 107 -10.03 -11.04 -22.12
N ILE A 108 -9.73 -11.13 -20.83
CA ILE A 108 -8.52 -10.59 -20.21
C ILE A 108 -7.26 -11.26 -20.76
N ASP A 109 -7.26 -12.59 -20.89
CA ASP A 109 -6.13 -13.36 -21.41
C ASP A 109 -5.79 -12.96 -22.86
N ARG A 110 -6.82 -12.69 -23.69
CA ARG A 110 -6.66 -12.16 -25.06
C ARG A 110 -6.22 -10.70 -25.10
N CYS A 111 -6.46 -9.95 -24.03
CA CYS A 111 -6.08 -8.55 -23.89
C CYS A 111 -4.97 -8.40 -22.85
N SER A 112 -3.82 -9.04 -23.09
CA SER A 112 -2.72 -9.17 -22.11
C SER A 112 -2.22 -7.86 -21.51
N ARG A 113 -2.44 -6.71 -22.18
CA ARG A 113 -2.08 -5.38 -21.69
C ARG A 113 -3.11 -4.75 -20.75
N PHE A 114 -4.28 -5.38 -20.57
CA PHE A 114 -5.36 -4.91 -19.69
C PHE A 114 -4.90 -4.74 -18.24
N LEU A 115 -4.39 -5.81 -17.64
CA LEU A 115 -4.02 -5.83 -16.22
C LEU A 115 -2.86 -4.87 -15.90
N PRO A 116 -1.75 -4.84 -16.68
CA PRO A 116 -0.67 -3.89 -16.43
C PRO A 116 -1.14 -2.43 -16.46
N ILE A 117 -1.97 -2.05 -17.44
CA ILE A 117 -2.49 -0.68 -17.53
C ILE A 117 -3.42 -0.38 -16.34
N MET A 118 -4.36 -1.27 -16.02
CA MET A 118 -5.31 -1.06 -14.93
C MET A 118 -4.63 -0.95 -13.57
N ASN A 119 -3.63 -1.79 -13.29
CA ASN A 119 -2.86 -1.70 -12.05
C ASN A 119 -1.99 -0.44 -12.02
N ALA A 120 -1.38 -0.03 -13.14
CA ALA A 120 -0.62 1.21 -13.21
C ALA A 120 -1.49 2.45 -12.93
N LEU A 121 -2.70 2.49 -13.49
CA LEU A 121 -3.68 3.55 -13.20
C LEU A 121 -4.10 3.54 -11.73
N HIS A 122 -4.44 2.35 -11.21
CA HIS A 122 -4.84 2.20 -9.82
C HIS A 122 -3.77 2.76 -8.89
N ASN A 123 -2.51 2.37 -9.09
CA ASN A 123 -1.38 2.73 -8.24
C ASN A 123 -0.92 4.18 -8.38
N ARG A 124 -1.22 4.88 -9.49
CA ARG A 124 -0.77 6.25 -9.73
C ARG A 124 -1.14 7.21 -8.60
N ASN A 125 -2.35 7.11 -8.07
CA ASN A 125 -2.86 7.98 -7.01
C ASN A 125 -3.51 7.17 -5.87
N ARG A 126 -3.23 5.86 -5.76
CA ARG A 126 -3.79 4.99 -4.72
C ARG A 126 -3.56 5.54 -3.31
N ASP A 127 -2.38 6.09 -3.08
CA ASP A 127 -1.92 6.58 -1.79
C ASP A 127 -1.91 8.11 -1.70
N SER A 128 -2.50 8.82 -2.68
CA SER A 128 -2.55 10.28 -2.63
C SER A 128 -3.26 10.77 -1.38
N ARG A 129 -2.56 11.58 -0.59
CA ARG A 129 -3.00 12.08 0.71
C ARG A 129 -2.69 13.57 0.85
N GLY A 130 -3.37 14.24 1.77
CA GLY A 130 -3.07 15.61 2.15
C GLY A 130 -2.97 16.56 0.95
N GLU A 131 -1.79 17.18 0.79
CA GLU A 131 -1.52 18.15 -0.27
C GLU A 131 -1.57 17.55 -1.69
N GLU A 132 -1.19 16.28 -1.89
CA GLU A 132 -1.27 15.65 -3.22
C GLU A 132 -2.71 15.53 -3.72
N LEU A 133 -3.62 15.17 -2.81
CA LEU A 133 -5.03 15.07 -3.10
C LEU A 133 -5.65 16.46 -3.38
N LYS A 134 -5.23 17.47 -2.61
CA LYS A 134 -5.61 18.88 -2.86
C LYS A 134 -5.11 19.36 -4.21
N ALA A 135 -3.86 19.04 -4.57
CA ALA A 135 -3.26 19.40 -5.85
C ALA A 135 -3.99 18.74 -7.02
N MET A 136 -4.29 17.44 -6.92
CA MET A 136 -5.09 16.72 -7.92
C MET A 136 -6.48 17.36 -8.11
N LYS A 137 -7.14 17.74 -7.01
CA LYS A 137 -8.42 18.46 -7.08
C LYS A 137 -8.27 19.84 -7.73
N ALA A 138 -7.28 20.61 -7.32
CA ALA A 138 -7.02 21.93 -7.88
C ALA A 138 -6.69 21.87 -9.37
N GLU A 139 -5.98 20.83 -9.83
CA GLU A 139 -5.71 20.59 -11.25
C GLU A 139 -7.00 20.25 -12.01
N ALA A 140 -7.85 19.38 -11.45
CA ALA A 140 -9.16 19.10 -12.03
C ALA A 140 -10.03 20.36 -12.12
N ASP A 141 -10.10 21.15 -11.04
CA ASP A 141 -10.86 22.42 -10.96
C ASP A 141 -10.34 23.45 -11.99
N LYS A 142 -9.03 23.49 -12.27
CA LYS A 142 -8.45 24.34 -13.34
C LYS A 142 -8.89 23.92 -14.75
N ILE A 143 -9.32 22.68 -14.94
CA ILE A 143 -9.75 22.13 -16.23
C ILE A 143 -11.27 22.27 -16.41
N ILE A 144 -12.06 21.95 -15.38
CA ILE A 144 -13.53 21.98 -15.43
C ILE A 144 -14.14 23.33 -14.99
N GLY A 145 -13.34 24.21 -14.38
CA GLY A 145 -13.80 25.44 -13.74
C GLY A 145 -14.57 25.17 -12.43
N LYS A 146 -15.60 25.98 -12.14
CA LYS A 146 -16.50 25.79 -10.99
C LYS A 146 -17.63 24.76 -11.25
N ARG A 147 -17.60 24.02 -12.36
CA ARG A 147 -18.62 23.01 -12.63
C ARG A 147 -18.47 21.89 -11.61
N LYS A 148 -19.50 21.70 -10.78
CA LYS A 148 -19.58 20.51 -9.93
C LYS A 148 -19.68 19.31 -10.86
N VAL A 149 -18.72 18.40 -10.76
CA VAL A 149 -18.96 17.03 -11.21
C VAL A 149 -19.99 16.50 -10.23
N ASP A 150 -21.26 16.50 -10.64
CA ASP A 150 -22.34 15.97 -9.81
C ASP A 150 -21.92 14.61 -9.28
N THR A 151 -21.98 14.50 -7.95
CA THR A 151 -21.35 13.48 -7.13
C THR A 151 -21.59 12.09 -7.70
N LEU A 152 -20.57 11.55 -8.38
CA LEU A 152 -20.60 10.23 -9.03
C LEU A 152 -20.90 9.09 -8.04
N LYS A 153 -20.86 9.34 -6.72
CA LYS A 153 -21.43 8.53 -5.63
C LYS A 153 -21.79 9.40 -4.42
N LYS A 154 -22.86 9.06 -3.69
CA LYS A 154 -23.32 9.75 -2.46
C LYS A 154 -22.27 9.76 -1.33
N ASP A 155 -21.46 8.70 -1.21
CA ASP A 155 -20.46 8.55 -0.14
C ASP A 155 -19.02 8.87 -0.59
N ALA A 156 -18.86 9.40 -1.80
CA ALA A 156 -17.54 9.79 -2.28
C ALA A 156 -17.12 11.10 -1.61
N VAL A 157 -15.97 11.07 -0.94
CA VAL A 157 -15.35 12.29 -0.42
C VAL A 157 -14.67 13.04 -1.56
N TYR A 158 -13.98 12.31 -2.44
CA TYR A 158 -13.30 12.88 -3.62
C TYR A 158 -13.34 11.93 -4.81
N ILE A 159 -13.28 12.45 -6.03
CA ILE A 159 -13.08 11.64 -7.24
C ILE A 159 -11.58 11.50 -7.51
N SER A 160 -11.17 10.32 -7.98
CA SER A 160 -9.79 10.01 -8.32
C SER A 160 -9.53 10.43 -9.76
N TYR A 161 -9.00 11.65 -9.95
CA TYR A 161 -8.78 12.25 -11.26
C TYR A 161 -7.38 11.98 -11.81
N PHE A 162 -7.27 12.00 -13.14
CA PHE A 162 -5.99 12.14 -13.85
C PHE A 162 -6.19 12.82 -15.21
N VAL A 163 -5.15 13.50 -15.69
CA VAL A 163 -5.17 14.20 -16.98
C VAL A 163 -4.46 13.35 -18.02
N GLY A 164 -5.19 12.90 -19.04
CA GLY A 164 -4.65 12.19 -20.20
C GLY A 164 -3.97 13.13 -21.18
N ASN A 165 -2.76 13.59 -20.85
CA ASN A 165 -1.90 14.41 -21.70
C ASN A 165 -0.65 13.64 -22.16
N ALA A 166 0.22 14.28 -22.95
CA ALA A 166 1.42 13.62 -23.50
C ALA A 166 2.34 13.05 -22.40
N GLN A 167 2.54 13.81 -21.32
CA GLN A 167 3.35 13.38 -20.18
C GLN A 167 2.76 12.13 -19.50
N PHE A 168 1.46 12.14 -19.24
CA PHE A 168 0.77 10.99 -18.64
C PHE A 168 0.96 9.71 -19.45
N TYR A 169 0.82 9.79 -20.78
CA TYR A 169 1.01 8.61 -21.63
C TYR A 169 2.48 8.17 -21.71
N ALA A 170 3.43 9.12 -21.67
CA ALA A 170 4.85 8.81 -21.58
C ALA A 170 5.19 8.09 -20.26
N ASP A 171 4.68 8.57 -19.12
CA ASP A 171 4.85 7.92 -17.82
C ASP A 171 4.31 6.49 -17.82
N LEU A 172 3.11 6.28 -18.36
CA LEU A 172 2.51 4.95 -18.43
C LEU A 172 3.31 4.02 -19.35
N LYS A 173 3.83 4.52 -20.48
CA LYS A 173 4.72 3.75 -21.35
C LYS A 173 5.93 3.24 -20.56
N VAL A 174 6.61 4.12 -19.82
CA VAL A 174 7.79 3.74 -19.02
C VAL A 174 7.44 2.71 -17.96
N ARG A 175 6.32 2.89 -17.26
CA ARG A 175 5.91 1.99 -16.16
C ARG A 175 5.45 0.61 -16.62
N THR A 176 4.92 0.49 -17.83
CA THR A 176 4.25 -0.73 -18.29
C THR A 176 4.95 -1.40 -19.47
N ASP A 177 5.92 -0.72 -20.09
CA ASP A 177 6.52 -1.11 -21.36
C ASP A 177 5.47 -1.40 -22.47
N ILE A 178 4.46 -0.53 -22.54
CA ILE A 178 3.38 -0.59 -23.53
C ILE A 178 3.46 0.64 -24.44
N PRO A 179 3.40 0.47 -25.78
CA PRO A 179 3.33 1.60 -26.70
C PRO A 179 2.19 2.57 -26.38
N ILE A 180 2.45 3.88 -26.48
CA ILE A 180 1.47 4.95 -26.19
C ILE A 180 0.17 4.76 -26.97
N ASN A 181 0.24 4.38 -28.25
CA ASN A 181 -0.94 4.16 -29.08
C ASN A 181 -1.81 3.01 -28.52
N THR A 182 -1.18 1.95 -28.04
CA THR A 182 -1.88 0.84 -27.38
C THR A 182 -2.51 1.31 -26.07
N ILE A 183 -1.79 2.07 -25.23
CA ILE A 183 -2.35 2.63 -23.99
C ILE A 183 -3.59 3.46 -24.29
N LYS A 184 -3.53 4.38 -25.27
CA LYS A 184 -4.67 5.21 -25.68
C LYS A 184 -5.87 4.39 -26.11
N LYS A 185 -5.67 3.33 -26.92
CA LYS A 185 -6.75 2.40 -27.34
C LYS A 185 -7.42 1.73 -26.14
N TYR A 186 -6.62 1.26 -25.18
CA TYR A 186 -7.16 0.66 -23.96
C TYR A 186 -7.91 1.68 -23.11
N ILE A 187 -7.39 2.89 -22.88
CA ILE A 187 -8.09 3.95 -22.14
C ILE A 187 -9.43 4.29 -22.81
N GLN A 188 -9.50 4.37 -24.14
CA GLN A 188 -10.76 4.58 -24.86
C GLN A 188 -11.73 3.42 -24.66
N ALA A 189 -11.27 2.17 -24.75
CA ALA A 189 -12.10 1.01 -24.47
C ALA A 189 -12.60 1.02 -23.01
N PHE A 190 -11.76 1.42 -22.07
CA PHE A 190 -12.07 1.54 -20.65
C PHE A 190 -13.17 2.57 -20.37
N VAL A 191 -13.16 3.67 -21.11
CA VAL A 191 -14.24 4.66 -21.09
C VAL A 191 -15.55 4.08 -21.62
N LYS A 192 -15.52 3.31 -22.72
CA LYS A 192 -16.73 2.68 -23.28
C LYS A 192 -17.38 1.65 -22.36
N ILE A 193 -16.62 1.08 -21.41
CA ILE A 193 -17.11 0.08 -20.44
C ILE A 193 -17.27 0.65 -19.03
N ASP A 194 -17.22 1.97 -18.85
CA ASP A 194 -17.40 2.67 -17.57
C ASP A 194 -16.41 2.29 -16.45
N ILE A 195 -15.26 1.68 -16.77
CA ILE A 195 -14.19 1.45 -15.77
C ILE A 195 -13.31 2.70 -15.58
N ILE A 196 -13.34 3.61 -16.55
CA ILE A 196 -12.82 4.97 -16.49
C ILE A 196 -13.93 5.90 -16.96
N LYS A 197 -14.09 7.05 -16.34
CA LYS A 197 -15.05 8.07 -16.77
C LYS A 197 -14.31 9.22 -17.43
N LYS A 198 -14.74 9.61 -18.64
CA LYS A 198 -14.32 10.87 -19.26
C LYS A 198 -15.12 12.01 -18.64
N ILE A 199 -14.44 12.95 -18.00
CA ILE A 199 -15.06 14.05 -17.26
C ILE A 199 -15.12 15.30 -18.12
N HIS A 200 -14.01 15.65 -18.78
CA HIS A 200 -13.92 16.84 -19.62
C HIS A 200 -12.83 16.70 -20.68
N ASP A 201 -12.97 17.39 -21.80
CA ASP A 201 -11.97 17.44 -22.86
C ASP A 201 -11.53 18.87 -23.11
N SER A 202 -10.31 19.21 -22.69
CA SER A 202 -9.81 20.59 -22.74
C SER A 202 -9.07 20.91 -24.04
N GLY A 203 -8.88 19.94 -24.95
CA GLY A 203 -8.08 20.09 -26.16
C GLY A 203 -6.59 20.35 -25.84
N SER A 204 -6.23 21.60 -25.54
CA SER A 204 -4.85 22.04 -25.28
C SER A 204 -4.22 21.46 -24.01
N LYS A 205 -5.01 21.23 -22.94
CA LYS A 205 -4.52 20.66 -21.67
C LYS A 205 -4.67 19.14 -21.58
N GLY A 206 -5.25 18.51 -22.60
CA GLY A 206 -5.61 17.09 -22.62
C GLY A 206 -7.01 16.81 -22.07
N THR A 207 -7.29 15.53 -21.83
CA THR A 207 -8.61 15.06 -21.39
C THR A 207 -8.59 14.69 -19.91
N LEU A 208 -9.54 15.20 -19.13
CA LEU A 208 -9.70 14.85 -17.72
C LEU A 208 -10.51 13.55 -17.60
N TYR A 209 -9.93 12.58 -16.91
CA TYR A 209 -10.54 11.29 -16.63
C TYR A 209 -10.64 11.04 -15.13
N ALA A 210 -11.45 10.05 -14.77
CA ALA A 210 -11.50 9.48 -13.42
C ALA A 210 -11.53 7.96 -13.47
N ASP A 211 -10.78 7.29 -12.58
CA ASP A 211 -10.75 5.82 -12.49
C ASP A 211 -11.30 5.26 -11.16
N GLY A 212 -11.82 6.14 -10.31
CA GLY A 212 -12.44 5.76 -9.06
C GLY A 212 -12.84 6.95 -8.19
N TRP A 213 -13.07 6.67 -6.91
CA TRP A 213 -13.34 7.66 -5.88
C TRP A 213 -12.61 7.31 -4.59
N PHE A 214 -12.40 8.31 -3.76
CA PHE A 214 -11.87 8.18 -2.42
C PHE A 214 -13.00 8.21 -1.40
N GLN A 215 -12.92 7.30 -0.45
CA GLN A 215 -13.84 7.24 0.68
C GLN A 215 -13.03 7.20 1.98
N GLN A 216 -13.49 7.95 2.99
CA GLN A 216 -12.96 7.86 4.34
C GLN A 216 -13.57 6.63 5.01
N LEU A 217 -12.71 5.74 5.51
CA LEU A 217 -13.13 4.56 6.25
C LEU A 217 -13.20 4.83 7.76
N PRO A 218 -13.80 3.93 8.56
CA PRO A 218 -13.91 4.09 10.01
C PRO A 218 -12.56 4.25 10.74
N ASP A 219 -11.46 3.82 10.13
CA ASP A 219 -10.09 4.03 10.62
C ASP A 219 -9.53 5.43 10.32
N ASN A 220 -10.39 6.36 9.87
CA ASN A 220 -10.06 7.70 9.39
C ASN A 220 -9.07 7.73 8.21
N LYS A 221 -8.83 6.60 7.54
CA LYS A 221 -7.97 6.56 6.37
C LYS A 221 -8.80 6.74 5.11
N LEU A 222 -8.30 7.61 4.24
CA LEU A 222 -8.83 7.75 2.90
C LEU A 222 -8.32 6.59 2.04
N ARG A 223 -9.22 5.88 1.35
CA ARG A 223 -8.86 4.80 0.43
C ARG A 223 -9.50 4.99 -0.93
N LYS A 224 -8.75 4.72 -1.98
CA LYS A 224 -9.23 4.72 -3.37
C LYS A 224 -10.02 3.44 -3.66
N PHE A 225 -11.22 3.61 -4.18
CA PHE A 225 -12.09 2.57 -4.71
C PHE A 225 -12.21 2.75 -6.23
N PRO A 226 -11.87 1.75 -7.05
CA PRO A 226 -11.95 1.86 -8.50
C PRO A 226 -13.40 1.80 -9.00
N PHE A 227 -13.69 2.34 -10.18
CA PHE A 227 -14.97 2.09 -10.88
C PHE A 227 -15.07 0.66 -11.43
N LEU A 228 -13.95 -0.05 -11.59
CA LEU A 228 -13.91 -1.46 -11.94
C LEU A 228 -14.37 -2.34 -10.75
N ILE A 229 -15.68 -2.47 -10.61
CA ILE A 229 -16.39 -3.29 -9.62
C ILE A 229 -17.28 -4.33 -10.33
N GLN A 230 -17.72 -5.35 -9.58
CA GLN A 230 -18.57 -6.40 -10.12
C GLN A 230 -20.01 -5.89 -10.29
N THR A 231 -20.34 -5.42 -11.49
CA THR A 231 -21.72 -5.12 -11.91
C THR A 231 -22.01 -5.80 -13.24
N THR A 232 -23.29 -5.99 -13.55
CA THR A 232 -23.74 -6.61 -14.80
C THR A 232 -23.19 -5.89 -16.03
N GLU A 233 -23.16 -4.56 -16.00
CA GLU A 233 -22.72 -3.68 -17.08
C GLU A 233 -21.22 -3.80 -17.30
N ILE A 234 -20.43 -3.73 -16.22
CA ILE A 234 -18.97 -3.88 -16.28
C ILE A 234 -18.59 -5.28 -16.76
N MET A 235 -19.26 -6.31 -16.25
CA MET A 235 -19.04 -7.69 -16.69
C MET A 235 -19.33 -7.87 -18.18
N LYS A 236 -20.46 -7.34 -18.68
CA LYS A 236 -20.79 -7.34 -20.12
C LYS A 236 -19.75 -6.57 -20.93
N GLY A 237 -19.28 -5.43 -20.42
CA GLY A 237 -18.23 -4.62 -21.05
C GLY A 237 -16.90 -5.38 -21.16
N LEU A 238 -16.45 -6.01 -20.07
CA LEU A 238 -15.21 -6.78 -20.05
C LEU A 238 -15.24 -7.97 -21.01
N ARG A 239 -16.38 -8.68 -21.12
CA ARG A 239 -16.55 -9.77 -22.11
C ARG A 239 -16.39 -9.28 -23.55
N ARG A 240 -16.69 -8.01 -23.82
CA ARG A 240 -16.58 -7.36 -25.14
C ARG A 240 -15.25 -6.63 -25.35
N LEU A 241 -14.38 -6.59 -24.34
CA LEU A 241 -13.12 -5.83 -24.38
C LEU A 241 -12.25 -6.13 -25.61
N PRO A 242 -12.04 -7.39 -26.05
CA PRO A 242 -11.25 -7.67 -27.25
C PRO A 242 -11.79 -6.98 -28.51
N ALA A 243 -13.12 -6.99 -28.69
CA ALA A 243 -13.76 -6.33 -29.83
C ALA A 243 -13.63 -4.81 -29.75
N LEU A 244 -13.76 -4.22 -28.56
CA LEU A 244 -13.62 -2.77 -28.35
C LEU A 244 -12.20 -2.26 -28.62
N ILE A 245 -11.17 -3.04 -28.32
CA ILE A 245 -9.77 -2.68 -28.61
C ILE A 245 -9.48 -2.77 -30.12
N ASN A 246 -10.04 -3.78 -30.80
CA ASN A 246 -9.79 -4.03 -32.22
C ASN A 246 -10.63 -3.14 -33.17
N SER A 247 -11.71 -2.54 -32.67
CA SER A 247 -12.62 -1.68 -33.47
C SER A 247 -12.18 -0.22 -33.60
N ASN A 248 -11.13 0.21 -32.89
CA ASN A 248 -10.59 1.57 -32.95
C ASN A 248 -9.37 1.66 -33.91
N ASN A 249 -9.40 0.90 -35.01
CA ASN A 249 -8.44 1.02 -36.12
C ASN A 249 -9.06 1.81 -37.26
#